data_AF-A0A2K6JYI8-F1
#
_entry.id   AF-A0A2K6JYI8-F1
#
_cell.length_a   1.000
_cell.length_b   1.000
_cell.length_c   1.000
_cell.angle_alpha   90.00
_cell.angle_beta   90.00
_cell.angle_gamma   90.00
#
_symmetry.space_group_name_H-M   'P 1'
#
loop_
_entity.id
_entity.type
_entity.pdbx_description
1 polymer ?
#
loop_
_entity_poly.entity_id
_entity_poly.type
_entity_poly.pdbx_seq_one_letter_code
_entity_poly.pdbx_strand_id
1 'polypeptide(L)' 'MGAYKYIQELWRKKQSDVMRFLLRVRCWQYRQLSALHRAPRPTRPDKARRLGYKAKQG' A
#
# COMPACT_ATOMS: atom_id res chain seq x y z
N MET A 1 7.04 -16.27 -11.49
CA MET A 1 6.29 -15.03 -11.20
C MET A 1 6.82 -14.40 -9.91
N GLY A 2 7.24 -13.13 -9.92
CA GLY A 2 7.75 -12.47 -8.71
C GLY A 2 6.63 -12.00 -7.77
N ALA A 3 6.93 -11.85 -6.47
CA ALA A 3 5.96 -11.44 -5.44
C ALA A 3 5.16 -10.16 -5.79
N TYR A 4 5.80 -9.19 -6.47
CA TYR A 4 5.14 -7.94 -6.87
C TYR A 4 3.99 -8.13 -7.85
N LYS A 5 4.02 -9.18 -8.68
CA LYS A 5 2.94 -9.49 -9.61
C LYS A 5 1.65 -9.86 -8.86
N TYR A 6 1.75 -10.66 -7.80
CA TYR A 6 0.61 -11.02 -6.97
C TYR A 6 0.02 -9.82 -6.23
N ILE A 7 0.89 -8.96 -5.69
CA ILE A 7 0.46 -7.71 -5.04
C ILE A 7 -0.28 -6.82 -6.05
N GLN A 8 0.23 -6.71 -7.27
CA GLN A 8 -0.43 -5.95 -8.33
C GLN A 8 -1.82 -6.51 -8.69
N GLU A 9 -1.97 -7.83 -8.82
CA GLU A 9 -3.27 -8.44 -9.13
C GLU A 9 -4.27 -8.26 -7.98
N LEU A 10 -3.83 -8.35 -6.72
CA LEU A 10 -4.68 -8.05 -5.57
C LEU A 10 -5.21 -6.60 -5.62
N TRP A 11 -4.35 -5.63 -5.95
CA TRP A 11 -4.72 -4.22 -6.09
C TRP A 11 -5.60 -3.90 -7.31
N ARG A 12 -5.66 -4.79 -8.31
CA ARG A 12 -6.63 -4.68 -9.41
C ARG A 12 -8.05 -5.01 -8.91
N LYS A 13 -8.19 -6.02 -8.04
CA LYS A 13 -9.46 -6.47 -7.45
C LYS A 13 -9.81 -5.73 -6.15
N LYS A 14 -9.99 -4.42 -6.20
CA LYS A 14 -10.28 -3.59 -5.00
C LYS A 14 -11.61 -3.92 -4.31
N GLN A 15 -12.56 -4.49 -5.04
CA GLN A 15 -13.85 -4.90 -4.52
C GLN A 15 -13.83 -6.28 -3.85
N SER A 16 -12.71 -7.02 -3.89
CA SER A 16 -12.58 -8.25 -3.12
C SER A 16 -12.74 -7.99 -1.62
N ASP A 17 -13.30 -8.96 -0.89
CA ASP A 17 -13.55 -8.82 0.55
C ASP A 17 -12.27 -8.55 1.33
N VAL A 18 -11.18 -9.20 0.95
CA VAL A 18 -9.83 -8.96 1.51
C VAL A 18 -9.42 -7.49 1.34
N MET A 19 -9.53 -6.94 0.14
CA MET A 19 -9.13 -5.54 -0.09
C MET A 19 -10.06 -4.55 0.60
N ARG A 20 -11.37 -4.78 0.59
CA ARG A 20 -12.34 -3.94 1.31
C ARG A 20 -12.06 -3.93 2.81
N PHE A 21 -11.82 -5.10 3.40
CA PHE A 21 -11.45 -5.24 4.81
C PHE A 21 -10.17 -4.48 5.15
N LEU A 22 -9.09 -4.72 4.40
CA LEU A 22 -7.79 -4.08 4.62
C LEU A 22 -7.87 -2.54 4.48
N LEU A 23 -8.61 -2.05 3.48
CA LEU A 23 -8.79 -0.62 3.26
C LEU A 23 -9.64 0.02 4.37
N ARG A 24 -10.68 -0.66 4.86
CA ARG A 24 -11.50 -0.17 5.97
C ARG A 24 -10.67 0.03 7.24
N VAL A 25 -9.89 -0.98 7.64
CA VAL A 25 -9.04 -0.92 8.83
C VAL A 25 -7.99 0.19 8.70
N ARG A 26 -7.34 0.29 7.54
CA ARG A 26 -6.33 1.34 7.29
C ARG A 26 -6.93 2.75 7.31
N CYS A 27 -8.06 2.96 6.65
CA CYS A 27 -8.73 4.26 6.66
C CYS A 27 -9.12 4.69 8.08
N TRP A 28 -9.53 3.76 8.94
CA TRP A 28 -9.78 4.07 10.35
C TRP A 28 -8.50 4.49 11.08
N GLN A 29 -7.40 3.74 10.92
CA GLN A 29 -6.11 4.08 11.51
C GLN A 29 -5.60 5.44 11.05
N TYR A 30 -5.71 5.76 9.76
CA TYR A 30 -5.22 7.01 9.19
C TYR A 30 -5.98 8.25 9.68
N ARG A 31 -7.25 8.11 10.08
CA ARG A 31 -8.03 9.22 10.68
C ARG A 31 -7.50 9.65 12.04
N GLN A 32 -6.75 8.78 12.73
CA GLN A 32 -6.16 9.07 14.03
C GLN A 32 -4.78 9.76 13.91
N LEU A 33 -4.22 9.83 12.70
CA LEU A 33 -2.92 10.45 12.45
C LEU A 33 -3.07 11.95 12.15
N SER A 34 -1.97 12.69 12.25
CA SER A 34 -1.89 14.08 11.82
C SER A 34 -2.19 14.23 10.32
N ALA A 35 -2.61 15.43 9.91
CA ALA A 35 -2.91 15.74 8.50
C ALA A 35 -1.76 15.38 7.54
N LEU A 36 -0.51 15.56 8.00
CA LEU A 36 0.70 15.07 7.33
C LEU A 36 1.48 14.17 8.30
N HIS A 37 1.67 12.91 7.92
CA HIS A 37 2.42 11.92 8.71
C HIS A 37 3.36 11.13 7.81
N ARG A 38 4.62 10.97 8.23
CA ARG A 38 5.63 10.22 7.47
C ARG A 38 5.46 8.72 7.71
N ALA A 39 5.15 7.97 6.65
CA ALA A 39 5.11 6.51 6.72
C ALA A 39 6.53 5.90 6.61
N PRO A 40 6.88 4.87 7.39
CA PRO A 40 8.20 4.23 7.34
C PRO A 40 8.41 3.36 6.09
N ARG A 41 7.33 2.82 5.51
CA ARG A 41 7.38 1.97 4.31
C ARG A 41 6.16 2.21 3.41
N PRO A 42 6.28 1.99 2.09
CA PRO A 42 5.14 2.13 1.19
C PRO A 42 4.05 1.09 1.49
N THR A 43 2.79 1.54 1.58
CA THR A 43 1.63 0.64 1.68
C THR A 43 1.48 -0.26 0.45
N ARG A 44 1.98 0.20 -0.70
CA ARG A 44 1.94 -0.50 -1.98
C ARG A 44 3.34 -0.56 -2.62
N PRO A 45 4.18 -1.54 -2.25
CA PRO A 45 5.56 -1.61 -2.71
C PRO A 45 5.71 -1.88 -4.20
N ASP A 46 4.77 -2.61 -4.84
CA ASP A 46 4.79 -2.88 -6.29
C ASP A 46 4.59 -1.59 -7.12
N LYS A 47 3.73 -0.68 -6.67
CA LYS A 47 3.50 0.61 -7.34
C LYS A 47 4.62 1.59 -7.02
N ALA A 48 5.07 1.64 -5.76
CA ALA A 48 6.17 2.51 -5.36
C ALA A 48 7.43 2.24 -6.19
N ARG A 49 7.84 0.97 -6.35
CA ARG A 49 9.02 0.63 -7.16
C ARG A 49 8.88 1.03 -8.63
N ARG A 50 7.69 0.90 -9.21
CA ARG A 50 7.41 1.37 -10.59
C ARG A 50 7.50 2.89 -10.75
N LEU A 51 7.27 3.62 -9.67
CA LEU A 51 7.43 5.08 -9.62
C LEU A 51 8.85 5.51 -9.20
N GLY A 52 9.81 4.58 -9.15
CA GLY A 52 11.22 4.88 -8.84
C GLY A 52 11.60 4.76 -7.36
N TYR A 53 10.70 4.34 -6.47
CA TYR A 53 11.07 4.07 -5.07
C TYR A 53 12.16 3.00 -5.00
N LYS A 54 13.26 3.32 -4.31
CA LYS A 54 14.31 2.38 -3.92
C LYS A 54 14.38 2.36 -2.39
N ALA A 55 14.53 1.17 -1.82
CA ALA A 55 14.75 1.02 -0.39
C ALA A 55 16.23 1.34 -0.09
N LYS A 56 16.54 2.62 -0.07
CA LYS A 56 17.86 3.18 0.22
C LYS A 56 17.70 4.34 1.20
N GLN A 57 18.74 4.63 1.95
CA GLN A 57 18.84 5.91 2.66
C GLN A 57 18.98 7.00 1.60
N GLY A 58 18.15 8.05 1.69
CA GLY A 58 18.21 9.25 0.82
C GLY A 58 18.41 8.95 -0.66
#